data_AF-A0A7S2BS61-F1
#
_entry.id   AF-A0A7S2BS61-F1
#
_cell.length_a   1.000
_cell.length_b   1.000
_cell.length_c   1.000
_cell.angle_alpha   90.00
_cell.angle_beta   90.00
_cell.angle_gamma   90.00
#
_symmetry.space_group_name_H-M   'P 1'
#
loop_
_entity.id
_entity.type
_entity.pdbx_description
1 polymer ?
#
loop_
_entity_poly.entity_id
_entity_poly.type
_entity_poly.pdbx_seq_one_letter_code
_entity_poly.pdbx_strand_id
1 'polypeptide(L)'
;FSTEVSKQLGMDKYKTAKFVPSPIDEATIRRVCGEEAAVAAGSEGSSWTRTKDANVMWNEADCIRELVACGCDLWCDGELRGNMGKYEFDKDDKVAMRFVTAASNLRAYVFKIETQTLYAAKGVAGNIIPAIATTNAIVAGLQVMELLKILDGKYESVAEVCKYTYCLRHATRKGLLLQPITLNPPSASCFVCNKNQMHLSIDTNTTSFE
;
A
#
# COMPACT_ATOMS: atom_id res chain seq x y z
N PHE A 1 17.52 2.97 -5.82
CA PHE A 1 17.02 4.26 -5.30
C PHE A 1 17.72 5.49 -5.89
N SER A 2 18.96 5.40 -6.41
CA SER A 2 19.63 6.55 -7.07
C SER A 2 19.43 6.62 -8.59
N THR A 3 19.85 5.56 -9.31
CA THR A 3 19.94 5.55 -10.78
C THR A 3 18.61 5.81 -11.48
N GLU A 4 17.56 5.07 -11.11
CA GLU A 4 16.26 5.20 -11.75
C GLU A 4 15.62 6.57 -11.45
N VAL A 5 15.77 7.08 -10.22
CA VAL A 5 15.23 8.41 -9.85
C VAL A 5 15.93 9.50 -10.65
N SER A 6 17.26 9.45 -10.74
CA SER A 6 18.06 10.39 -11.54
C SER A 6 17.70 10.34 -13.02
N LYS A 7 17.46 9.14 -13.56
CA LYS A 7 16.96 8.97 -14.93
C LYS A 7 15.59 9.62 -15.14
N GLN A 8 14.65 9.41 -14.21
CA GLN A 8 13.30 10.02 -14.30
C GLN A 8 13.34 11.55 -14.16
N LEU A 9 14.28 12.08 -13.37
CA LEU A 9 14.55 13.52 -13.29
C LEU A 9 15.11 14.06 -14.61
N GLY A 10 16.05 13.35 -15.24
CA GLY A 10 16.60 13.73 -16.55
C GLY A 10 15.58 13.68 -17.72
N MET A 11 14.43 13.04 -17.52
CA MET A 11 13.31 13.03 -18.48
C MET A 11 12.25 14.11 -18.17
N ASP A 12 12.52 15.04 -17.26
CA ASP A 12 11.61 16.11 -16.84
C ASP A 12 10.22 15.63 -16.34
N LYS A 13 10.13 14.38 -15.89
CA LYS A 13 8.85 13.77 -15.50
C LYS A 13 8.19 14.46 -14.31
N TYR A 14 8.99 15.09 -13.44
CA TYR A 14 8.53 15.72 -12.20
C TYR A 14 8.57 17.25 -12.24
N LYS A 15 8.70 17.86 -13.42
CA LYS A 15 8.84 19.33 -13.56
C LYS A 15 7.66 20.14 -13.00
N THR A 16 6.46 19.56 -12.98
CA THR A 16 5.25 20.19 -12.41
C THR A 16 4.88 19.64 -11.03
N ALA A 17 5.69 18.73 -10.47
CA ALA A 17 5.38 18.11 -9.20
C ALA A 17 5.63 19.10 -8.05
N LYS A 18 4.72 19.12 -7.07
CA LYS A 18 4.88 19.92 -5.84
C LYS A 18 6.14 19.54 -5.06
N PHE A 19 6.50 18.25 -5.07
CA PHE A 19 7.71 17.73 -4.47
C PHE A 19 8.50 16.98 -5.52
N VAL A 20 9.72 17.46 -5.77
CA VAL A 20 10.67 16.80 -6.66
C VAL A 20 11.39 15.71 -5.86
N PRO A 21 11.47 14.46 -6.38
CA PRO A 21 12.10 13.38 -5.66
C PRO A 21 13.61 13.60 -5.53
N SER A 22 14.15 13.26 -4.36
CA SER A 22 15.57 13.33 -4.05
C SER A 22 16.18 11.93 -4.11
N PRO A 23 17.12 11.64 -5.02
CA PRO A 23 17.84 10.37 -5.04
C PRO A 23 18.58 10.12 -3.72
N ILE A 24 18.64 8.86 -3.29
CA ILE A 24 19.49 8.47 -2.16
C ILE A 24 20.91 8.28 -2.69
N ASP A 25 21.86 9.08 -2.19
CA ASP A 25 23.25 9.08 -2.67
C ASP A 25 23.97 7.76 -2.38
N GLU A 26 24.79 7.30 -3.33
CA GLU A 26 25.60 6.09 -3.15
C GLU A 26 26.58 6.21 -1.98
N ALA A 27 27.09 7.43 -1.72
CA ALA A 27 27.98 7.70 -0.59
C ALA A 27 27.28 7.44 0.75
N THR A 28 25.99 7.81 0.86
CA THR A 28 25.17 7.54 2.05
C THR A 28 25.00 6.04 2.27
N ILE A 29 24.67 5.30 1.21
CA ILE A 29 24.53 3.83 1.28
C ILE A 29 25.85 3.20 1.73
N ARG A 30 26.98 3.54 1.09
CA ARG A 30 28.30 3.00 1.44
C ARG A 30 28.71 3.32 2.87
N ARG A 31 28.43 4.55 3.34
CA ARG A 31 28.73 4.96 4.72
C ARG A 31 27.94 4.12 5.72
N VAL A 32 26.62 3.99 5.51
CA VAL A 32 25.74 3.22 6.40
C VAL A 32 26.15 1.74 6.43
N CYS A 33 26.40 1.12 5.27
CA CYS A 33 26.87 -0.27 5.20
C CYS A 33 28.27 -0.47 5.80
N GLY A 34 29.17 0.51 5.62
CA GLY A 34 30.54 0.48 6.15
C GLY A 34 30.60 0.60 7.67
N GLU A 35 29.77 1.47 8.25
CA GLU A 35 29.58 1.59 9.69
C GLU A 35 29.13 0.25 10.30
N GLU A 36 28.33 -0.53 9.58
CA GLU A 36 27.85 -1.83 10.06
C GLU A 36 28.82 -2.98 9.91
N ALA A 37 29.59 -3.02 8.81
CA ALA A 37 30.67 -3.99 8.68
C ALA A 37 31.69 -3.83 9.81
N ALA A 38 31.96 -2.60 10.25
CA ALA A 38 32.82 -2.30 11.39
C ALA A 38 32.21 -2.76 12.74
N VAL A 39 30.88 -2.65 12.90
CA VAL A 39 30.17 -3.13 14.10
C VAL A 39 30.09 -4.66 14.15
N ALA A 40 29.82 -5.32 13.02
CA ALA A 40 29.74 -6.78 12.93
C ALA A 40 31.10 -7.45 13.18
N ALA A 41 32.20 -6.80 12.83
CA ALA A 41 33.56 -7.28 13.10
C ALA A 41 33.94 -7.27 14.60
N GLY A 42 33.16 -6.56 15.45
CA GLY A 42 33.42 -6.42 16.89
C GLY A 42 32.51 -7.26 17.80
N SER A 43 31.51 -7.96 17.27
CA SER A 43 30.55 -8.73 18.07
C SER A 43 30.28 -10.12 17.47
N GLU A 44 30.68 -11.17 18.17
CA GLU A 44 30.25 -12.55 17.89
C GLU A 44 28.76 -12.69 18.22
N GLY A 45 27.91 -12.58 17.20
CA GLY A 45 26.48 -12.73 17.36
C GLY A 45 25.69 -12.13 16.22
N SER A 46 25.36 -12.97 15.23
CA SER A 46 24.31 -12.69 14.24
C SER A 46 22.98 -12.44 14.97
N SER A 47 22.60 -11.18 15.16
CA SER A 47 21.22 -10.83 15.48
C SER A 47 20.90 -9.45 14.94
N TRP A 48 20.73 -9.42 13.62
CA TRP A 48 20.27 -8.28 12.85
C TRP A 48 18.76 -8.06 13.04
N THR A 49 18.36 -7.80 14.29
CA THR A 49 17.00 -7.46 14.71
C THR A 49 17.05 -6.30 15.72
N ARG A 50 17.49 -5.11 15.30
CA ARG A 50 17.54 -3.95 16.21
C ARG A 50 16.16 -3.36 16.53
N THR A 51 15.14 -3.61 15.71
CA THR A 51 13.75 -3.28 16.01
C THR A 51 12.91 -4.53 16.19
N LYS A 52 12.92 -5.10 17.40
CA LYS A 52 11.93 -6.12 17.80
C LYS A 52 10.51 -5.55 17.90
N ASP A 53 10.38 -4.23 18.03
CA ASP A 53 9.09 -3.55 18.07
C ASP A 53 8.65 -3.14 16.67
N ALA A 54 7.57 -3.76 16.19
CA ALA A 54 6.98 -3.49 14.89
C ALA A 54 6.30 -2.11 14.78
N ASN A 55 6.15 -1.38 15.90
CA ASN A 55 5.55 -0.05 15.95
C ASN A 55 6.56 1.08 15.93
N VAL A 56 7.86 0.79 15.95
CA VAL A 56 8.90 1.81 15.86
C VAL A 56 9.06 2.26 14.42
N MET A 57 9.09 3.57 14.21
CA MET A 57 9.37 4.16 12.90
C MET A 57 10.86 4.03 12.58
N TRP A 58 11.17 3.55 11.38
CA TRP A 58 12.55 3.43 10.89
C TRP A 58 12.98 4.73 10.23
N ASN A 59 14.18 5.22 10.56
CA ASN A 59 14.78 6.32 9.82
C ASN A 59 15.38 5.83 8.48
N GLU A 60 15.88 6.75 7.64
CA GLU A 60 16.48 6.42 6.34
C GLU A 60 17.63 5.41 6.48
N ALA A 61 18.51 5.59 7.46
CA ALA A 61 19.64 4.70 7.67
C ALA A 61 19.15 3.30 8.10
N ASP A 62 18.20 3.20 9.02
CA ASP A 62 17.62 1.92 9.45
C ASP A 62 16.99 1.16 8.27
N CYS A 63 16.30 1.87 7.37
CA CYS A 63 15.73 1.23 6.18
C CYS A 63 16.81 0.73 5.20
N ILE A 64 17.92 1.45 5.02
CA ILE A 64 19.05 0.99 4.19
C ILE A 64 19.63 -0.31 4.79
N ARG A 65 19.87 -0.32 6.09
CA ARG A 65 20.43 -1.45 6.83
C ARG A 65 19.54 -2.69 6.72
N GLU A 66 18.26 -2.55 7.02
CA GLU A 66 17.28 -3.63 6.95
C GLU A 66 17.15 -4.21 5.53
N LEU A 67 17.22 -3.36 4.50
CA LEU A 67 17.19 -3.82 3.12
C LEU A 67 18.41 -4.68 2.76
N VAL A 68 19.61 -4.27 3.20
CA VAL A 68 20.84 -5.03 3.00
C VAL A 68 20.81 -6.33 3.79
N ALA A 69 20.36 -6.29 5.05
CA ALA A 69 20.19 -7.47 5.89
C ALA A 69 19.27 -8.51 5.24
N CYS A 70 18.12 -8.10 4.69
CA CYS A 70 17.24 -9.01 3.96
C CYS A 70 17.91 -9.66 2.76
N GLY A 71 18.79 -8.92 2.06
CA GLY A 71 19.59 -9.47 0.96
C GLY A 71 20.62 -10.50 1.43
N CYS A 72 21.27 -10.26 2.57
CA CYS A 72 22.18 -11.21 3.21
C CYS A 72 21.44 -12.47 3.68
N ASP A 73 20.29 -12.32 4.33
CA ASP A 73 19.44 -13.43 4.79
C ASP A 73 19.07 -14.33 3.60
N LEU A 74 18.62 -13.73 2.48
CA LEU A 74 18.30 -14.44 1.25
C LEU A 74 19.51 -15.18 0.62
N TRP A 75 20.72 -14.64 0.76
CA TRP A 75 21.92 -15.21 0.15
C TRP A 75 22.57 -16.31 1.00
N CYS A 76 22.55 -16.15 2.32
CA CYS A 76 23.17 -17.04 3.29
C CYS A 76 22.27 -18.24 3.63
N ASP A 77 20.96 -18.07 3.60
CA ASP A 77 20.02 -19.17 3.84
C ASP A 77 19.84 -20.00 2.56
N GLY A 78 20.27 -21.27 2.62
CA GLY A 78 20.22 -22.19 1.49
C GLY A 78 18.80 -22.57 1.06
N GLU A 79 17.84 -22.58 1.97
CA GLU A 79 16.43 -22.84 1.66
C GLU A 79 15.81 -21.63 0.95
N LEU A 80 16.07 -20.43 1.48
CA LEU A 80 15.61 -19.20 0.85
C LEU A 80 16.22 -19.05 -0.57
N ARG A 81 17.53 -19.26 -0.69
CA ARG A 81 18.22 -19.19 -1.98
C ARG A 81 17.72 -20.24 -2.98
N GLY A 82 17.40 -21.46 -2.53
CA GLY A 82 16.87 -22.53 -3.38
C GLY A 82 15.51 -22.21 -4.00
N ASN A 83 14.74 -21.34 -3.36
CA ASN A 83 13.40 -20.90 -3.80
C ASN A 83 13.41 -19.61 -4.62
N MET A 84 14.59 -19.08 -4.97
CA MET A 84 14.72 -17.87 -5.78
C MET A 84 13.95 -17.99 -7.11
N GLY A 85 13.08 -17.02 -7.39
CA GLY A 85 12.20 -17.00 -8.57
C GLY A 85 10.88 -17.77 -8.41
N LYS A 86 10.67 -18.46 -7.28
CA LYS A 86 9.41 -19.16 -6.94
C LYS A 86 8.71 -18.58 -5.71
N TYR A 87 9.23 -17.48 -5.18
CA TYR A 87 8.65 -16.82 -4.01
C TYR A 87 7.25 -16.30 -4.29
N GLU A 88 6.30 -16.76 -3.49
CA GLU A 88 5.02 -16.11 -3.31
C GLU A 88 5.12 -15.21 -2.07
N PHE A 89 4.57 -14.00 -2.17
CA PHE A 89 4.59 -13.07 -1.06
C PHE A 89 3.66 -13.56 0.06
N ASP A 90 4.21 -13.70 1.26
CA ASP A 90 3.46 -13.95 2.49
C ASP A 90 3.68 -12.79 3.47
N LYS A 91 2.59 -12.24 4.00
CA LYS A 91 2.63 -11.16 5.02
C LYS A 91 3.10 -11.65 6.39
N ASP A 92 3.12 -12.96 6.62
CA ASP A 92 3.61 -13.57 7.85
C ASP A 92 5.09 -13.99 7.73
N ASP A 93 5.67 -13.97 6.52
CA ASP A 93 7.11 -14.08 6.30
C ASP A 93 7.82 -12.81 6.77
N LYS A 94 8.73 -13.00 7.73
CA LYS A 94 9.49 -11.92 8.37
C LYS A 94 10.47 -11.24 7.41
N VAL A 95 11.17 -12.00 6.56
CA VAL A 95 12.16 -11.45 5.62
C VAL A 95 11.42 -10.70 4.52
N ALA A 96 10.34 -11.28 3.98
CA ALA A 96 9.52 -10.61 2.98
C ALA A 96 8.93 -9.29 3.49
N MET A 97 8.36 -9.28 4.70
CA MET A 97 7.80 -8.06 5.27
C MET A 97 8.85 -7.00 5.60
N ARG A 98 10.00 -7.38 6.16
CA ARG A 98 11.11 -6.44 6.40
C ARG A 98 11.60 -5.81 5.10
N PHE A 99 11.75 -6.63 4.04
CA PHE A 99 12.13 -6.15 2.72
C PHE A 99 11.10 -5.14 2.17
N VAL A 100 9.80 -5.48 2.22
CA VAL A 100 8.73 -4.61 1.74
C VAL A 100 8.71 -3.29 2.52
N THR A 101 8.76 -3.32 3.84
CA THR A 101 8.77 -2.11 4.68
C THR A 101 10.00 -1.25 4.42
N ALA A 102 11.20 -1.84 4.42
CA ALA A 102 12.44 -1.10 4.15
C ALA A 102 12.42 -0.45 2.75
N ALA A 103 12.08 -1.22 1.72
CA ALA A 103 12.07 -0.72 0.34
C ALA A 103 10.99 0.35 0.12
N SER A 104 9.80 0.17 0.69
CA SER A 104 8.70 1.14 0.58
C SER A 104 9.00 2.43 1.34
N ASN A 105 9.59 2.35 2.54
CA ASN A 105 10.00 3.53 3.30
C ASN A 105 11.15 4.29 2.63
N LEU A 106 12.15 3.60 2.07
CA LEU A 106 13.19 4.25 1.25
C LEU A 106 12.59 4.98 0.06
N ARG A 107 11.57 4.39 -0.58
CA ARG A 107 10.82 5.07 -1.62
C ARG A 107 10.06 6.27 -1.05
N ALA A 108 9.42 6.15 0.11
CA ALA A 108 8.73 7.27 0.76
C ALA A 108 9.70 8.44 1.03
N TYR A 109 10.91 8.17 1.54
CA TYR A 109 11.96 9.18 1.70
C TYR A 109 12.30 9.90 0.40
N VAL A 110 12.55 9.15 -0.69
CA VAL A 110 12.84 9.73 -2.01
C VAL A 110 11.74 10.71 -2.45
N PHE A 111 10.48 10.36 -2.22
CA PHE A 111 9.33 11.15 -2.65
C PHE A 111 8.78 12.12 -1.59
N LYS A 112 9.44 12.24 -0.43
CA LYS A 112 9.01 13.06 0.72
C LYS A 112 7.60 12.72 1.20
N ILE A 113 7.29 11.43 1.23
CA ILE A 113 6.05 10.85 1.77
C ILE A 113 6.34 10.38 3.18
N GLU A 114 5.34 10.46 4.06
CA GLU A 114 5.42 9.92 5.42
C GLU A 114 5.71 8.40 5.38
N THR A 115 6.69 7.98 6.17
CA THR A 115 7.06 6.57 6.32
C THR A 115 6.07 5.83 7.20
N GLN A 116 6.08 4.50 7.12
CA GLN A 116 5.21 3.65 7.91
C GLN A 116 6.01 2.69 8.78
N THR A 117 5.43 2.33 9.93
CA THR A 117 5.98 1.28 10.78
C THR A 117 5.82 -0.09 10.10
N LEU A 118 6.58 -1.10 10.56
CA LEU A 118 6.45 -2.47 10.06
C LEU A 118 5.02 -3.00 10.23
N TYR A 119 4.37 -2.69 11.36
CA TYR A 119 2.99 -3.06 11.62
C TYR A 119 2.00 -2.43 10.64
N ALA A 120 2.11 -1.11 10.42
CA ALA A 120 1.24 -0.39 9.47
C ALA A 120 1.45 -0.90 8.03
N ALA A 121 2.71 -1.08 7.62
CA ALA A 121 3.06 -1.61 6.32
C ALA A 121 2.51 -3.04 6.11
N LYS A 122 2.52 -3.90 7.13
CA LYS A 122 1.89 -5.23 7.09
C LYS A 122 0.39 -5.16 6.84
N GLY A 123 -0.29 -4.21 7.49
CA GLY A 123 -1.71 -3.96 7.28
C GLY A 123 -2.02 -3.54 5.84
N VAL A 124 -1.20 -2.68 5.24
CA VAL A 124 -1.37 -2.25 3.85
C VAL A 124 -1.05 -3.40 2.89
N ALA A 125 0.13 -4.03 3.02
CA ALA A 125 0.61 -5.07 2.12
C ALA A 125 -0.33 -6.29 2.09
N GLY A 126 -0.86 -6.71 3.24
CA GLY A 126 -1.79 -7.83 3.33
C GLY A 126 -3.16 -7.57 2.72
N ASN A 127 -3.50 -6.33 2.38
CA ASN A 127 -4.78 -5.92 1.80
C ASN A 127 -4.66 -5.45 0.34
N ILE A 128 -3.48 -5.60 -0.30
CA ILE A 128 -3.31 -5.24 -1.71
C ILE A 128 -4.11 -6.21 -2.58
N ILE A 129 -5.09 -5.67 -3.31
CA ILE A 129 -5.84 -6.42 -4.32
C ILE A 129 -5.21 -6.16 -5.70
N PRO A 130 -4.79 -7.19 -6.45
CA PRO A 130 -4.30 -7.01 -7.81
C PRO A 130 -5.36 -6.36 -8.72
N ALA A 131 -4.94 -5.36 -9.49
CA ALA A 131 -5.80 -4.72 -10.48
C ALA A 131 -5.61 -5.36 -11.87
N ILE A 132 -6.71 -5.57 -12.60
CA ILE A 132 -6.71 -6.09 -13.96
C ILE A 132 -7.36 -5.05 -14.87
N ALA A 133 -6.70 -4.70 -15.97
CA ALA A 133 -7.15 -3.66 -16.89
C ALA A 133 -8.56 -3.92 -17.46
N THR A 134 -8.90 -5.19 -17.73
CA THR A 134 -10.21 -5.58 -18.28
C THR A 134 -11.35 -5.31 -17.30
N THR A 135 -11.14 -5.50 -15.99
CA THR A 135 -12.15 -5.17 -14.96
C THR A 135 -12.47 -3.68 -14.99
N ASN A 136 -11.45 -2.82 -15.10
CA ASN A 136 -11.64 -1.36 -15.21
C ASN A 136 -12.43 -0.99 -16.47
N ALA A 137 -12.16 -1.63 -17.61
CA ALA A 137 -12.89 -1.40 -18.85
C ALA A 137 -14.37 -1.77 -18.75
N ILE A 138 -14.68 -2.93 -18.13
CA ILE A 138 -16.06 -3.39 -17.90
C ILE A 138 -16.79 -2.39 -16.99
N VAL A 139 -16.19 -2.01 -15.85
CA VAL A 139 -16.81 -1.08 -14.90
C VAL A 139 -17.02 0.30 -15.53
N ALA A 140 -16.06 0.81 -16.31
CA ALA A 140 -16.21 2.07 -17.03
C ALA A 140 -17.37 2.04 -18.04
N GLY A 141 -17.50 0.94 -18.79
CA GLY A 141 -18.64 0.75 -19.69
C GLY A 141 -19.98 0.76 -18.95
N LEU A 142 -20.06 0.08 -17.81
CA LEU A 142 -21.26 0.10 -16.95
C LEU A 142 -21.57 1.50 -16.42
N GLN A 143 -20.56 2.28 -16.01
CA GLN A 143 -20.75 3.66 -15.56
C GLN A 143 -21.37 4.55 -16.64
N VAL A 144 -20.89 4.45 -17.89
CA VAL A 144 -21.44 5.20 -19.02
C VAL A 144 -22.88 4.75 -19.33
N MET A 145 -23.16 3.45 -19.25
CA MET A 145 -24.51 2.93 -19.46
C MET A 145 -25.51 3.46 -18.42
N GLU A 146 -25.15 3.54 -17.13
CA GLU A 146 -26.02 4.15 -16.11
C GLU A 146 -26.15 5.67 -16.33
N LEU A 147 -25.07 6.36 -16.73
CA LEU A 147 -25.12 7.79 -17.04
C LEU A 147 -26.09 8.10 -18.18
N LEU A 148 -26.11 7.30 -19.25
CA LEU A 148 -27.05 7.50 -20.36
C LEU A 148 -28.52 7.38 -19.91
N LYS A 149 -28.83 6.50 -18.95
CA LYS A 149 -30.19 6.39 -18.38
C LYS A 149 -30.58 7.64 -17.59
N ILE A 150 -29.65 8.19 -16.82
CA ILE A 150 -29.83 9.44 -16.08
C ILE A 150 -30.02 10.62 -17.06
N LEU A 151 -29.29 10.64 -18.17
CA LEU A 151 -29.38 11.72 -19.15
C LEU A 151 -30.66 11.67 -20.00
N ASP A 152 -31.30 10.51 -20.16
CA ASP A 152 -32.59 10.40 -20.88
C ASP A 152 -33.71 11.18 -20.19
N GLY A 153 -33.60 11.43 -18.87
CA GLY A 153 -34.51 12.32 -18.12
C GLY A 153 -35.95 11.82 -17.99
N LYS A 154 -36.26 10.61 -18.44
CA LYS A 154 -37.59 9.98 -18.37
C LYS A 154 -37.72 9.06 -17.16
N TYR A 155 -37.66 9.64 -15.95
CA TYR A 155 -37.83 8.90 -14.70
C TYR A 155 -38.26 9.84 -13.56
N GLU A 156 -38.98 9.30 -12.57
CA GLU A 156 -39.32 10.08 -11.37
C GLU A 156 -38.20 10.06 -10.34
N SER A 157 -37.44 8.96 -10.29
CA SER A 157 -36.28 8.84 -9.40
C SER A 157 -35.16 7.99 -10.02
N VAL A 158 -33.91 8.27 -9.64
CA VAL A 158 -32.74 7.50 -10.10
C VAL A 158 -32.85 6.02 -9.72
N ALA A 159 -33.52 5.70 -8.61
CA ALA A 159 -33.75 4.32 -8.15
C ALA A 159 -34.63 3.49 -9.09
N GLU A 160 -35.47 4.16 -9.89
CA GLU A 160 -36.34 3.53 -10.90
C GLU A 160 -35.51 2.98 -12.07
N VAL A 161 -34.60 3.80 -12.59
CA VAL A 161 -33.86 3.51 -13.83
C VAL A 161 -32.47 2.92 -13.62
N CYS A 162 -31.78 3.29 -12.53
CA CYS A 162 -30.41 2.85 -12.28
C CYS A 162 -30.34 1.60 -11.40
N LYS A 163 -29.22 0.86 -11.53
CA LYS A 163 -28.95 -0.36 -10.75
C LYS A 163 -27.51 -0.36 -10.24
N TYR A 164 -27.27 -1.00 -9.09
CA TYR A 164 -25.91 -1.43 -8.74
C TYR A 164 -25.61 -2.72 -9.50
N THR A 165 -24.55 -2.74 -10.30
CA THR A 165 -24.17 -3.95 -11.04
C THR A 165 -22.87 -4.53 -10.47
N TYR A 166 -22.95 -5.73 -9.90
CA TYR A 166 -21.76 -6.45 -9.43
C TYR A 166 -21.11 -7.21 -10.57
N CYS A 167 -19.80 -7.01 -10.76
CA CYS A 167 -18.98 -7.83 -11.63
C CYS A 167 -18.40 -9.00 -10.84
N LEU A 168 -18.94 -10.20 -11.06
CA LEU A 168 -18.59 -11.39 -10.31
C LEU A 168 -17.44 -12.14 -10.98
N ARG A 169 -16.54 -12.71 -10.16
CA ARG A 169 -15.46 -13.58 -10.64
C ARG A 169 -15.99 -14.91 -11.18
N HIS A 170 -17.05 -15.42 -10.56
CA HIS A 170 -17.68 -16.67 -10.93
C HIS A 170 -19.16 -16.42 -11.23
N ALA A 171 -19.68 -17.14 -12.21
CA ALA A 171 -21.08 -17.01 -12.58
C ALA A 171 -21.98 -17.43 -11.43
N THR A 172 -23.10 -16.72 -11.26
CA THR A 172 -24.18 -17.14 -10.36
C THR A 172 -24.75 -18.50 -10.80
N ARG A 173 -25.61 -19.12 -9.97
CA ARG A 173 -26.37 -20.33 -10.34
C ARG A 173 -27.16 -20.19 -11.65
N LYS A 174 -27.50 -18.96 -12.06
CA LYS A 174 -28.21 -18.64 -13.31
C LYS A 174 -27.27 -18.35 -14.50
N GLY A 175 -25.96 -18.52 -14.34
CA GLY A 175 -24.97 -18.27 -15.39
C GLY A 175 -24.59 -16.79 -15.57
N LEU A 176 -25.05 -15.88 -14.70
CA LEU A 176 -24.78 -14.45 -14.82
C LEU A 176 -23.44 -14.07 -14.15
N LEU A 177 -22.60 -13.31 -14.86
CA LEU A 177 -21.38 -12.68 -14.32
C LEU A 177 -21.59 -11.22 -13.91
N LEU A 178 -22.58 -10.56 -14.52
CA LEU A 178 -23.01 -9.22 -14.15
C LEU A 178 -24.35 -9.34 -13.44
N GLN A 179 -24.40 -8.95 -12.17
CA GLN A 179 -25.60 -9.06 -11.34
C GLN A 179 -26.12 -7.66 -10.99
N PRO A 180 -27.15 -7.16 -11.70
CA PRO A 180 -27.81 -5.92 -11.34
C PRO A 180 -28.70 -6.11 -10.11
N ILE A 181 -28.65 -5.16 -9.18
CA ILE A 181 -29.56 -5.04 -8.04
C ILE A 181 -30.17 -3.64 -8.01
N THR A 182 -31.37 -3.53 -7.47
CA THR A 182 -32.03 -2.22 -7.30
C THR A 182 -31.27 -1.39 -6.26
N LEU A 183 -31.27 -0.07 -6.46
CA LEU A 183 -30.67 0.86 -5.50
C LEU A 183 -31.45 0.81 -4.17
N ASN A 184 -30.73 0.72 -3.07
CA ASN A 184 -31.33 0.82 -1.74
C ASN A 184 -31.74 2.28 -1.46
N PRO A 185 -32.85 2.52 -0.74
CA PRO A 185 -33.17 3.85 -0.27
C PRO A 185 -32.10 4.36 0.73
N PRO A 186 -31.98 5.69 0.92
CA PRO A 186 -31.11 6.25 1.94
C PRO A 186 -31.38 5.64 3.32
N SER A 187 -30.33 5.28 4.06
CA SER A 187 -30.50 4.73 5.41
C SER A 187 -30.99 5.80 6.38
N ALA A 188 -32.08 5.50 7.10
CA ALA A 188 -32.66 6.41 8.08
C ALA A 188 -31.70 6.76 9.23
N SER A 189 -30.74 5.89 9.55
CA SER A 189 -29.75 6.06 10.63
C SER A 189 -28.42 6.67 10.18
N CYS A 190 -28.25 6.99 8.89
CA CYS A 190 -27.00 7.56 8.40
C CYS A 190 -26.76 8.96 8.98
N PHE A 191 -25.59 9.22 9.56
CA PHE A 191 -25.21 10.54 10.10
C PHE A 191 -24.64 11.49 9.03
N VAL A 192 -24.45 11.01 7.80
CA VAL A 192 -23.90 11.79 6.68
C VAL A 192 -25.02 12.38 5.81
N CYS A 193 -25.93 11.54 5.31
CA CYS A 193 -27.00 11.97 4.41
C CYS A 193 -28.29 12.38 5.15
N ASN A 194 -28.36 12.20 6.47
CA ASN A 194 -29.50 12.59 7.30
C ASN A 194 -29.01 13.37 8.52
N LYS A 195 -29.91 14.10 9.19
CA LYS A 195 -29.62 14.94 10.36
C LYS A 195 -29.50 14.13 11.66
N ASN A 196 -28.90 12.94 11.60
CA ASN A 196 -28.71 12.11 12.78
C ASN A 196 -27.48 12.56 13.57
N GLN A 197 -27.57 12.42 14.90
CA GLN A 197 -26.47 12.65 15.81
C GLN A 197 -25.73 11.33 16.08
N MET A 198 -24.41 11.41 16.24
CA MET A 198 -23.60 10.29 16.71
C MET A 198 -23.20 10.51 18.17
N HIS A 199 -23.15 9.43 18.95
CA HIS A 199 -22.62 9.47 20.31
C HIS A 199 -21.13 9.13 20.26
N LEU A 200 -20.30 10.04 20.77
CA LEU A 200 -18.87 9.83 20.94
C LEU A 200 -18.58 9.64 22.44
N SER A 201 -18.06 8.47 22.81
CA SER A 201 -17.60 8.18 24.16
C SER A 201 -16.08 8.20 24.18
N ILE A 202 -15.50 9.14 24.93
CA ILE A 202 -14.05 9.29 25.09
C ILE A 202 -13.70 9.44 26.57
N ASP A 203 -12.51 9.01 26.96
CA ASP A 203 -11.96 9.28 28.28
C ASP A 203 -11.34 10.67 28.30
N THR A 204 -11.95 11.57 29.06
CA THR A 204 -11.56 12.98 29.18
C THR A 204 -10.21 13.18 29.87
N ASN A 205 -9.65 12.16 30.52
CA ASN A 205 -8.35 12.24 31.19
C ASN A 205 -7.18 11.87 30.28
N THR A 206 -7.42 11.07 29.24
CA THR A 206 -6.37 10.52 28.37
C THR A 206 -6.43 11.02 26.93
N THR A 207 -7.58 11.55 26.50
CA THR A 207 -7.77 12.02 25.12
C THR A 207 -7.41 13.51 25.00
N SER A 208 -6.37 13.84 24.22
CA SER A 208 -6.02 15.21 23.86
C SER A 208 -6.85 15.73 22.68
N PHE A 209 -6.98 17.05 22.55
CA PHE A 209 -7.59 17.71 21.40
C PHE A 209 -6.64 17.82 20.18
N GLU A 210 -5.39 17.38 20.35
CA GLU A 210 -4.33 17.37 19.32
C GLU A 210 -4.33 16.08 18.51
#